data_AF-A0A3M7B5Y2-F1
#
_entry.id   AF-A0A3M7B5Y2-F1
#
_cell.length_a   1.000
_cell.length_b   1.000
_cell.length_c   1.000
_cell.angle_alpha   90.00
_cell.angle_beta   90.00
_cell.angle_gamma   90.00
#
_symmetry.space_group_name_H-M   'P 1'
#
loop_
_entity.id
_entity.type
_entity.pdbx_description
1 polymer ?
#
loop_
_entity_poly.entity_id
_entity_poly.type
_entity_poly.pdbx_seq_one_letter_code
_entity_poly.pdbx_strand_id
1 'polypeptide(L)'
;MTPSVALEDTQRERTFMETEDPIVTKRKGAEPLFDAAKHLAYQPPEQVFHMEDLAHPPSPLSRVASTVPFPLLSHEAVLQHRREIFSPEVLDNCSYHTRPGSLQIRGMAPRYAPFIHSFWHSPEVLRIISENAGVDLVPALNYEIAHTNVQVGSSKGVAEARGIPVEPPVATPEAIAEFDRNKPETDHRVTDQDKPIIEWHRDSHPFVCVVMLSDAQYMSGGETELQRGDGKTLKVRAPQMRQGSAVILQGRYITHTAAPVTNMPERVTIVTSFRPRDPTLVDDMTNRNVRNKSQLSELYYQWSTYRLEVLAQRALKARDALRERYAQNVAATDGLGKRGLCRVETVDLDEMERWVKCQVEYLEQTLYEMRPLENGR
;
A
#
# COMPACT_ATOMS: atom_id res chain seq x y z
N MET A 1 -52.20 -27.93 -29.46
CA MET A 1 -50.98 -28.28 -28.71
C MET A 1 -49.94 -27.23 -29.03
N THR A 2 -49.72 -26.31 -28.10
CA THR A 2 -48.80 -25.17 -28.18
C THR A 2 -47.72 -25.42 -27.14
N PRO A 3 -46.42 -25.29 -27.43
CA PRO A 3 -45.42 -25.23 -26.38
C PRO A 3 -45.28 -23.79 -25.90
N SER A 4 -45.55 -23.61 -24.62
CA SER A 4 -45.18 -22.43 -23.83
C SER A 4 -43.66 -22.39 -23.70
N VAL A 5 -43.00 -21.38 -24.28
CA VAL A 5 -41.60 -21.09 -23.97
C VAL A 5 -41.60 -20.05 -22.86
N ALA A 6 -41.21 -20.49 -21.68
CA ALA A 6 -41.05 -19.67 -20.50
C ALA A 6 -39.99 -18.59 -20.76
N LEU A 7 -40.35 -17.34 -20.42
CA LEU A 7 -39.41 -16.23 -20.26
C LEU A 7 -38.64 -16.46 -18.96
N GLU A 8 -37.39 -16.92 -19.07
CA GLU A 8 -36.46 -16.91 -17.94
C GLU A 8 -35.74 -15.56 -17.86
N ASP A 9 -36.24 -14.77 -16.91
CA ASP A 9 -35.55 -13.83 -16.03
C ASP A 9 -34.08 -13.45 -16.37
N THR A 10 -33.91 -12.32 -17.05
CA THR A 10 -32.61 -11.65 -17.22
C THR A 10 -32.41 -10.58 -16.15
N GLN A 11 -32.26 -11.00 -14.89
CA GLN A 11 -31.61 -10.21 -13.84
C GLN A 11 -30.65 -11.10 -13.05
N ARG A 12 -29.51 -11.39 -13.66
CA ARG A 12 -28.28 -11.69 -12.91
C ARG A 12 -27.28 -10.61 -13.25
N GLU A 13 -27.26 -9.56 -12.43
CA GLU A 13 -26.05 -8.80 -12.21
C GLU A 13 -24.95 -9.82 -11.86
N ARG A 14 -24.03 -10.04 -12.80
CA ARG A 14 -22.79 -10.72 -12.49
C ARG A 14 -21.91 -9.69 -11.80
N THR A 15 -22.17 -9.46 -10.52
CA THR A 15 -21.15 -8.97 -9.60
C THR A 15 -20.02 -9.98 -9.73
N PHE A 16 -18.89 -9.55 -10.31
CA PHE A 16 -17.71 -10.40 -10.39
C PHE A 16 -17.40 -10.90 -8.99
N MET A 17 -17.07 -12.19 -8.92
CA MET A 17 -16.75 -12.91 -7.69
C MET A 17 -15.91 -12.01 -6.79
N GLU A 18 -16.44 -11.67 -5.62
CA GLU A 18 -15.58 -11.50 -4.46
C GLU A 18 -14.76 -12.78 -4.43
N THR A 19 -13.47 -12.67 -4.76
CA THR A 19 -12.53 -13.75 -4.56
C THR A 19 -12.53 -13.96 -3.05
N GLU A 20 -13.34 -14.90 -2.57
CA GLU A 20 -13.19 -15.43 -1.23
C GLU A 20 -11.78 -15.99 -1.17
N ASP A 21 -10.87 -15.21 -0.60
CA ASP A 21 -9.50 -15.63 -0.35
C ASP A 21 -9.61 -16.83 0.60
N PRO A 22 -9.29 -18.06 0.14
CA PRO A 22 -9.62 -19.29 0.87
C PRO A 22 -8.91 -19.41 2.22
N ILE A 23 -7.99 -18.50 2.53
CA ILE A 23 -7.20 -18.44 3.76
C ILE A 23 -8.00 -17.83 4.92
N VAL A 24 -9.09 -17.08 4.67
CA VAL A 24 -9.93 -16.48 5.72
C VAL A 24 -11.28 -17.18 5.82
N THR A 25 -11.29 -18.50 5.92
CA THR A 25 -12.52 -19.21 6.33
C THR A 25 -12.76 -18.98 7.82
N LYS A 26 -13.61 -17.98 8.10
CA LYS A 26 -14.10 -17.62 9.44
C LYS A 26 -14.66 -18.86 10.14
N ARG A 27 -13.99 -19.36 11.19
CA ARG A 27 -14.60 -20.36 12.09
C ARG A 27 -15.84 -19.71 12.70
N LYS A 28 -17.02 -20.29 12.45
CA LYS A 28 -18.30 -19.82 13.03
C LYS A 28 -18.16 -19.72 14.56
N GLY A 29 -18.28 -18.51 15.11
CA GLY A 29 -18.21 -18.22 16.54
C GLY A 29 -16.86 -17.71 17.08
N ALA A 30 -15.84 -17.56 16.24
CA ALA A 30 -14.61 -16.85 16.64
C ALA A 30 -14.82 -15.33 16.65
N GLU A 31 -14.26 -14.63 17.64
CA GLU A 31 -14.17 -13.17 17.61
C GLU A 31 -13.49 -12.70 16.31
N PRO A 32 -13.91 -11.55 15.74
CA PRO A 32 -13.24 -11.02 14.55
C PRO A 32 -11.77 -10.74 14.90
N LEU A 33 -10.86 -11.11 14.01
CA LEU A 33 -9.43 -10.85 14.19
C LEU A 33 -9.20 -9.35 14.41
N PHE A 34 -9.81 -8.51 13.57
CA PHE A 34 -9.85 -7.07 13.72
C PHE A 34 -11.24 -6.57 14.12
N ASP A 35 -11.30 -5.81 15.20
CA ASP A 35 -12.43 -4.98 15.65
C ASP A 35 -12.08 -3.48 15.55
N ALA A 36 -12.79 -2.73 14.71
CA ALA A 36 -12.55 -1.30 14.50
C ALA A 36 -12.70 -0.46 15.78
N ALA A 37 -13.63 -0.81 16.67
CA ALA A 37 -13.89 -0.04 17.90
C ALA A 37 -12.76 -0.21 18.93
N LYS A 38 -12.05 -1.35 18.90
CA LYS A 38 -10.93 -1.64 19.80
C LYS A 38 -9.59 -1.21 19.21
N HIS A 39 -9.42 -1.40 17.90
CA HIS A 39 -8.10 -1.32 17.27
C HIS A 39 -7.84 0.02 16.57
N LEU A 40 -8.86 0.82 16.27
CA LEU A 40 -8.67 2.17 15.74
C LEU A 40 -8.67 3.21 16.86
N ALA A 41 -7.68 4.10 16.80
CA ALA A 41 -7.63 5.32 17.60
C ALA A 41 -7.61 6.55 16.68
N TYR A 42 -8.27 6.45 15.52
CA TYR A 42 -8.18 7.44 14.45
C TYR A 42 -8.57 8.84 14.91
N GLN A 43 -7.67 9.79 14.65
CA GLN A 43 -7.97 11.22 14.66
C GLN A 43 -7.46 11.81 13.34
N PRO A 44 -8.19 12.74 12.70
CA PRO A 44 -7.75 13.33 11.45
C PRO A 44 -6.43 14.09 11.63
N PRO A 45 -5.56 14.14 10.60
CA PRO A 45 -4.35 14.95 10.63
C PRO A 45 -4.71 16.43 10.78
N GLU A 46 -3.94 17.14 11.58
CA GLU A 46 -4.11 18.60 11.77
C GLU A 46 -3.82 19.38 10.49
N GLN A 47 -3.00 18.81 9.59
CA GLN A 47 -2.63 19.41 8.33
C GLN A 47 -2.40 18.36 7.24
N VAL A 48 -2.83 18.70 6.03
CA VAL A 48 -2.52 17.95 4.80
C VAL A 48 -1.73 18.86 3.89
N PHE A 49 -0.59 18.39 3.40
CA PHE A 49 0.21 19.06 2.38
C PHE A 49 -0.30 18.64 1.01
N HIS A 50 -0.50 19.62 0.15
CA HIS A 50 -0.79 19.42 -1.26
C HIS A 50 0.50 19.45 -2.10
N MET A 51 0.43 18.92 -3.32
CA MET A 51 1.57 18.89 -4.26
C MET A 51 2.14 20.29 -4.48
N GLU A 52 1.25 21.28 -4.57
CA GLU A 52 1.57 22.68 -4.78
C GLU A 52 2.34 23.29 -3.59
N ASP A 53 2.08 22.87 -2.35
CA ASP A 53 2.80 23.30 -1.14
C ASP A 53 4.29 22.86 -1.19
N LEU A 54 4.53 21.73 -1.86
CA LEU A 54 5.85 21.18 -2.14
C LEU A 54 6.44 21.68 -3.47
N ALA A 55 5.83 22.68 -4.11
CA ALA A 55 6.23 23.20 -5.42
C ALA A 55 6.24 22.14 -6.54
N HIS A 56 5.43 21.09 -6.40
CA HIS A 56 5.18 20.10 -7.45
C HIS A 56 3.85 20.41 -8.18
N PRO A 57 3.72 20.06 -9.47
CA PRO A 57 2.42 20.08 -10.12
C PRO A 57 1.47 19.07 -9.49
N PRO A 58 0.14 19.27 -9.61
CA PRO A 58 -0.84 18.25 -9.23
C PRO A 58 -0.53 16.90 -9.87
N SER A 59 -0.70 15.82 -9.12
CA SER A 59 -0.59 14.49 -9.69
C SER A 59 -1.86 14.12 -10.47
N PRO A 60 -1.80 13.14 -11.38
CA PRO A 60 -2.97 12.59 -12.07
C PRO A 60 -3.95 11.85 -11.15
N LEU A 61 -3.58 11.57 -9.89
CA LEU A 61 -4.39 10.79 -8.93
C LEU A 61 -5.01 11.64 -7.84
N SER A 62 -4.23 12.53 -7.23
CA SER A 62 -4.68 13.39 -6.14
C SER A 62 -3.78 14.60 -5.98
N ARG A 63 -4.36 15.70 -5.50
CA ARG A 63 -3.59 16.88 -5.08
C ARG A 63 -2.89 16.68 -3.74
N VAL A 64 -3.28 15.68 -2.94
CA VAL A 64 -2.65 15.43 -1.65
C VAL A 64 -1.24 14.87 -1.86
N ALA A 65 -0.25 15.59 -1.35
CA ALA A 65 1.13 15.15 -1.33
C ALA A 65 1.41 14.24 -0.13
N SER A 66 1.10 14.72 1.07
CA SER A 66 1.32 13.99 2.31
C SER A 66 0.49 14.56 3.46
N THR A 67 0.20 13.76 4.47
CA THR A 67 -0.37 14.26 5.74
C THR A 67 0.75 14.57 6.74
N VAL A 68 0.49 15.43 7.73
CA VAL A 68 1.26 15.34 8.99
C VAL A 68 0.90 14.03 9.71
N PRO A 69 1.71 13.58 10.69
CA PRO A 69 1.37 12.42 11.50
C PRO A 69 0.00 12.54 12.17
N PHE A 70 -0.76 11.46 12.17
CA PHE A 70 -2.05 11.39 12.85
C PHE A 70 -2.23 10.04 13.56
N PRO A 71 -2.92 9.99 14.72
CA PRO A 71 -3.25 8.73 15.39
C PRO A 71 -4.07 7.81 14.47
N LEU A 72 -3.67 6.54 14.34
CA LEU A 72 -4.42 5.53 13.58
C LEU A 72 -4.66 4.28 14.41
N LEU A 73 -3.59 3.68 14.94
CA LEU A 73 -3.68 2.46 15.74
C LEU A 73 -3.92 2.77 17.21
N SER A 74 -4.82 2.02 17.84
CA SER A 74 -4.86 1.95 19.30
C SER A 74 -3.64 1.22 19.85
N HIS A 75 -3.38 1.35 21.16
CA HIS A 75 -2.30 0.61 21.82
C HIS A 75 -2.41 -0.89 21.58
N GLU A 76 -3.62 -1.45 21.75
CA GLU A 76 -3.90 -2.86 21.53
C GLU A 76 -3.56 -3.29 20.10
N ALA A 77 -3.93 -2.49 19.10
CA ALA A 77 -3.61 -2.77 17.71
C ALA A 77 -2.10 -2.77 17.46
N VAL A 78 -1.34 -1.87 18.08
CA VAL A 78 0.12 -1.89 17.94
C VAL A 78 0.71 -3.17 18.52
N LEU A 79 0.24 -3.61 19.70
CA LEU A 79 0.70 -4.87 20.27
C LEU A 79 0.35 -6.05 19.37
N GLN A 80 -0.85 -6.09 18.78
CA GLN A 80 -1.20 -7.15 17.82
C GLN A 80 -0.32 -7.14 16.57
N HIS A 81 -0.05 -5.97 15.99
CA HIS A 81 0.89 -5.86 14.87
C HIS A 81 2.26 -6.42 15.25
N ARG A 82 2.80 -6.02 16.41
CA ARG A 82 4.12 -6.49 16.87
C ARG A 82 4.13 -7.99 17.15
N ARG A 83 3.04 -8.58 17.68
CA ARG A 83 2.92 -10.04 17.87
C ARG A 83 3.01 -10.82 16.58
N GLU A 84 2.33 -10.38 15.51
CA GLU A 84 2.38 -11.05 14.21
C GLU A 84 3.74 -10.85 13.55
N ILE A 85 4.21 -9.60 13.46
CA ILE A 85 5.46 -9.23 12.78
C ILE A 85 6.68 -9.93 13.38
N PHE A 86 6.77 -10.00 14.72
CA PHE A 86 7.91 -10.61 15.41
C PHE A 86 7.67 -12.09 15.78
N SER A 87 6.61 -12.71 15.24
CA SER A 87 6.42 -14.14 15.40
C SER A 87 7.57 -14.91 14.73
N PRO A 88 7.97 -16.10 15.27
CA PRO A 88 9.01 -16.91 14.66
C PRO A 88 8.73 -17.24 13.19
N GLU A 89 7.47 -17.55 12.85
CA GLU A 89 7.08 -17.89 11.48
C GLU A 89 7.29 -16.72 10.51
N VAL A 90 6.90 -15.50 10.88
CA VAL A 90 7.15 -14.31 10.06
C VAL A 90 8.65 -14.05 9.94
N LEU A 91 9.38 -14.08 11.05
CA LEU A 91 10.82 -13.79 11.02
C LEU A 91 11.60 -14.82 10.18
N ASP A 92 11.21 -16.09 10.20
CA ASP A 92 11.87 -17.17 9.48
C ASP A 92 11.57 -17.14 7.97
N ASN A 93 10.37 -16.72 7.57
CA ASN A 93 9.92 -16.83 6.18
C ASN A 93 9.87 -15.50 5.41
N CYS A 94 9.85 -14.37 6.12
CA CYS A 94 9.57 -13.05 5.52
C CYS A 94 10.70 -12.03 5.75
N SER A 95 11.77 -12.37 6.46
CA SER A 95 12.87 -11.44 6.78
C SER A 95 13.94 -11.39 5.69
N TYR A 96 14.37 -10.18 5.37
CA TYR A 96 15.45 -9.88 4.45
C TYR A 96 16.47 -8.96 5.11
N HIS A 97 17.72 -9.41 5.20
CA HIS A 97 18.81 -8.57 5.70
C HIS A 97 19.06 -7.38 4.75
N THR A 98 19.22 -6.18 5.30
CA THR A 98 19.53 -4.96 4.55
C THR A 98 20.96 -4.52 4.81
N ARG A 99 21.19 -3.81 5.91
CA ARG A 99 22.50 -3.30 6.37
C ARG A 99 22.73 -3.77 7.81
N PRO A 100 23.97 -3.78 8.32
CA PRO A 100 24.21 -4.10 9.73
C PRO A 100 23.29 -3.29 10.66
N GLY A 101 22.59 -3.97 11.56
CA GLY A 101 21.60 -3.35 12.46
C GLY A 101 20.26 -2.98 11.84
N SER A 102 19.95 -3.49 10.64
CA SER A 102 18.63 -3.33 10.02
C SER A 102 18.16 -4.58 9.29
N LEU A 103 16.85 -4.74 9.22
CA LEU A 103 16.20 -5.78 8.44
C LEU A 103 14.86 -5.28 7.89
N GLN A 104 14.41 -5.90 6.82
CA GLN A 104 13.07 -5.71 6.25
C GLN A 104 12.27 -6.99 6.38
N ILE A 105 10.97 -6.87 6.67
CA ILE A 105 10.03 -7.99 6.70
C ILE A 105 8.94 -7.72 5.67
N ARG A 106 8.74 -8.63 4.71
CA ARG A 106 7.80 -8.46 3.60
C ARG A 106 7.13 -9.78 3.22
N GLY A 107 5.89 -9.72 2.73
CA GLY A 107 5.14 -10.91 2.28
C GLY A 107 4.54 -11.74 3.40
N MET A 108 4.24 -11.13 4.55
CA MET A 108 3.66 -11.83 5.72
C MET A 108 2.15 -12.05 5.60
N ALA A 109 1.43 -11.17 4.92
CA ALA A 109 -0.02 -11.25 4.75
C ALA A 109 -0.40 -11.98 3.45
N PRO A 110 -1.48 -12.78 3.43
CA PRO A 110 -2.39 -13.10 4.54
C PRO A 110 -1.90 -14.22 5.46
N ARG A 111 -0.93 -15.02 5.01
CA ARG A 111 -0.62 -16.34 5.60
C ARG A 111 -0.19 -16.29 7.07
N TYR A 112 0.72 -15.39 7.40
CA TYR A 112 1.37 -15.34 8.71
C TYR A 112 0.86 -14.19 9.59
N ALA A 113 0.14 -13.24 9.00
CA ALA A 113 -0.33 -12.02 9.67
C ALA A 113 -1.83 -11.77 9.42
N PRO A 114 -2.72 -12.65 9.91
CA PRO A 114 -4.16 -12.57 9.64
C PRO A 114 -4.85 -11.35 10.30
N PHE A 115 -4.40 -10.88 11.47
CA PHE A 115 -4.86 -9.62 12.07
C PHE A 115 -4.50 -8.43 11.19
N ILE A 116 -3.23 -8.32 10.79
CA ILE A 116 -2.74 -7.25 9.93
C ILE A 116 -3.48 -7.26 8.59
N HIS A 117 -3.66 -8.43 7.99
CA HIS A 117 -4.43 -8.58 6.77
C HIS A 117 -5.88 -8.10 6.95
N SER A 118 -6.55 -8.51 8.03
CA SER A 118 -7.93 -8.09 8.33
C SER A 118 -8.03 -6.59 8.61
N PHE A 119 -7.03 -5.99 9.26
CA PHE A 119 -6.97 -4.57 9.54
C PHE A 119 -6.94 -3.75 8.24
N TRP A 120 -5.99 -4.06 7.34
CA TRP A 120 -5.76 -3.29 6.11
C TRP A 120 -6.81 -3.52 5.02
N HIS A 121 -7.66 -4.56 5.16
CA HIS A 121 -8.82 -4.78 4.30
C HIS A 121 -10.14 -4.25 4.89
N SER A 122 -10.13 -3.75 6.12
CA SER A 122 -11.36 -3.29 6.75
C SER A 122 -11.93 -2.06 6.04
N PRO A 123 -13.25 -1.99 5.81
CA PRO A 123 -13.88 -0.80 5.22
C PRO A 123 -13.59 0.48 5.99
N GLU A 124 -13.48 0.41 7.33
CA GLU A 124 -13.19 1.55 8.19
C GLU A 124 -11.79 2.11 7.94
N VAL A 125 -10.76 1.26 7.85
CA VAL A 125 -9.39 1.68 7.55
C VAL A 125 -9.32 2.21 6.12
N LEU A 126 -9.88 1.51 5.14
CA LEU A 126 -9.83 1.94 3.74
C LEU A 126 -10.52 3.29 3.53
N ARG A 127 -11.63 3.55 4.23
CA ARG A 127 -12.28 4.86 4.22
C ARG A 127 -11.34 5.95 4.76
N ILE A 128 -10.72 5.73 5.93
CA ILE A 128 -9.77 6.68 6.52
C ILE A 128 -8.62 6.97 5.56
N ILE A 129 -7.99 5.94 5.01
CA ILE A 129 -6.85 6.12 4.10
C ILE A 129 -7.27 6.87 2.83
N SER A 130 -8.42 6.52 2.25
CA SER A 130 -8.93 7.14 1.03
C SER A 130 -9.31 8.61 1.22
N GLU A 131 -9.98 8.95 2.33
CA GLU A 131 -10.36 10.33 2.66
C GLU A 131 -9.13 11.22 2.81
N ASN A 132 -8.10 10.73 3.51
CA ASN A 132 -6.87 11.49 3.72
C ASN A 132 -5.97 11.54 2.48
N ALA A 133 -6.06 10.56 1.57
CA ALA A 133 -5.37 10.57 0.29
C ALA A 133 -6.09 11.39 -0.80
N GLY A 134 -7.38 11.70 -0.61
CA GLY A 134 -8.21 12.40 -1.60
C GLY A 134 -8.59 11.57 -2.84
N VAL A 135 -8.46 10.24 -2.76
CA VAL A 135 -8.82 9.29 -3.83
C VAL A 135 -9.18 7.94 -3.20
N ASP A 136 -10.11 7.19 -3.78
CA ASP A 136 -10.49 5.85 -3.30
C ASP A 136 -9.36 4.84 -3.53
N LEU A 137 -8.85 4.30 -2.43
CA LEU A 137 -7.68 3.43 -2.38
C LEU A 137 -8.00 2.02 -1.88
N VAL A 138 -7.25 1.06 -2.42
CA VAL A 138 -7.16 -0.33 -1.95
C VAL A 138 -5.69 -0.71 -1.76
N PRO A 139 -5.38 -1.71 -0.91
CA PRO A 139 -4.02 -2.23 -0.82
C PRO A 139 -3.51 -2.60 -2.22
N ALA A 140 -2.27 -2.23 -2.52
CA ALA A 140 -1.68 -2.43 -3.84
C ALA A 140 -1.62 -3.93 -4.18
N LEU A 141 -1.05 -4.70 -3.26
CA LEU A 141 -0.92 -6.16 -3.26
C LEU A 141 -0.94 -6.64 -1.81
N ASN A 142 -1.42 -7.85 -1.53
CA ASN A 142 -1.32 -8.46 -0.19
C ASN A 142 0.15 -8.57 0.25
N TYR A 143 1.05 -8.80 -0.71
CA TYR A 143 2.48 -8.86 -0.50
C TYR A 143 3.09 -7.55 0.07
N GLU A 144 2.43 -6.42 -0.20
CA GLU A 144 2.85 -5.08 0.18
C GLU A 144 2.09 -4.53 1.40
N ILE A 145 1.32 -5.38 2.07
CA ILE A 145 0.66 -5.03 3.34
C ILE A 145 1.69 -5.10 4.47
N ALA A 146 1.79 -4.00 5.22
CA ALA A 146 2.63 -3.86 6.40
C ALA A 146 4.10 -4.31 6.21
N HIS A 147 4.71 -3.99 5.06
CA HIS A 147 6.17 -4.09 4.92
C HIS A 147 6.82 -3.39 6.12
N THR A 148 7.53 -4.17 6.92
CA THR A 148 8.16 -3.66 8.14
C THR A 148 9.62 -3.33 7.88
N ASN A 149 10.04 -2.12 8.25
CA ASN A 149 11.44 -1.75 8.38
C ASN A 149 11.79 -1.75 9.87
N VAL A 150 12.80 -2.51 10.25
CA VAL A 150 13.27 -2.60 11.62
C VAL A 150 14.73 -2.18 11.66
N GLN A 151 15.01 -1.19 12.50
CA GLN A 151 16.37 -0.82 12.89
C GLN A 151 16.56 -1.22 14.35
N VAL A 152 17.64 -1.93 14.64
CA VAL A 152 18.08 -2.31 15.99
C VAL A 152 19.46 -1.71 16.26
N GLY A 153 19.72 -1.29 17.49
CA GLY A 153 20.93 -0.58 17.88
C GLY A 153 22.25 -1.38 17.77
N SER A 154 22.22 -2.69 17.49
CA SER A 154 23.44 -3.51 17.35
C SER A 154 23.65 -4.09 15.95
N SER A 155 24.86 -4.55 15.67
CA SER A 155 25.25 -5.20 14.41
C SER A 155 24.64 -6.60 14.18
N LYS A 156 23.89 -7.18 15.14
CA LYS A 156 23.40 -8.57 15.08
C LYS A 156 22.06 -8.77 14.32
N GLY A 157 21.43 -7.71 13.83
CA GLY A 157 20.32 -7.77 12.85
C GLY A 157 19.17 -8.71 13.24
N VAL A 158 18.97 -9.80 12.47
CA VAL A 158 17.84 -10.74 12.61
C VAL A 158 17.82 -11.47 13.96
N ALA A 159 18.97 -11.76 14.56
CA ALA A 159 19.02 -12.43 15.86
C ALA A 159 18.45 -11.55 16.98
N GLU A 160 18.62 -10.23 16.87
CA GLU A 160 18.02 -9.27 17.80
C GLU A 160 16.53 -9.04 17.52
N ALA A 161 16.10 -9.16 16.26
CA ALA A 161 14.69 -9.03 15.91
C ALA A 161 13.80 -10.03 16.65
N ARG A 162 14.29 -11.24 16.92
CA ARG A 162 13.60 -12.25 17.73
C ARG A 162 13.45 -11.85 19.20
N GLY A 163 14.32 -10.98 19.69
CA GLY A 163 14.30 -10.46 21.06
C GLY A 163 13.53 -9.15 21.20
N ILE A 164 12.97 -8.61 20.11
CA ILE A 164 12.18 -7.38 20.15
C ILE A 164 10.90 -7.64 20.96
N PRO A 165 10.65 -6.85 22.03
CA PRO A 165 9.46 -7.04 22.85
C PRO A 165 8.19 -6.66 22.09
N VAL A 166 7.09 -7.34 22.40
CA VAL A 166 5.76 -6.99 21.87
C VAL A 166 5.35 -5.59 22.33
N GLU A 167 5.57 -5.28 23.60
CA GLU A 167 5.40 -3.94 24.14
C GLU A 167 6.63 -3.10 23.75
N PRO A 168 6.48 -2.03 22.95
CA PRO A 168 7.63 -1.24 22.56
C PRO A 168 8.23 -0.51 23.76
N PRO A 169 9.56 -0.31 23.78
CA PRO A 169 10.20 0.46 24.83
C PRO A 169 9.66 1.90 24.89
N VAL A 170 9.41 2.39 26.10
CA VAL A 170 9.00 3.78 26.33
C VAL A 170 10.19 4.69 26.10
N ALA A 171 10.02 5.73 25.28
CA ALA A 171 11.06 6.69 24.94
C ALA A 171 11.24 7.78 26.01
N THR A 172 11.35 7.46 27.31
CA THR A 172 11.54 8.52 28.32
C THR A 172 12.94 9.13 28.24
N PRO A 173 13.14 10.40 28.67
CA PRO A 173 14.48 11.00 28.74
C PRO A 173 15.48 10.16 29.54
N GLU A 174 15.03 9.50 30.60
CA GLU A 174 15.86 8.62 31.43
C GLU A 174 16.26 7.34 30.69
N ALA A 175 15.31 6.72 29.98
CA ALA A 175 15.55 5.52 29.17
C ALA A 175 16.50 5.81 28.00
N ILE A 176 16.36 6.98 27.37
CA ILE A 176 17.27 7.46 26.33
C ILE A 176 18.66 7.70 26.90
N ALA A 177 18.77 8.39 28.04
CA ALA A 177 20.05 8.62 28.68
C ALA A 177 20.73 7.31 29.14
N GLU A 178 19.95 6.32 29.57
CA GLU A 178 20.45 4.98 29.89
C GLU A 178 20.94 4.24 28.64
N PHE A 179 20.17 4.27 27.57
CA PHE A 179 20.58 3.71 26.29
C PHE A 179 21.87 4.38 25.79
N ASP A 180 21.96 5.70 25.80
CA ASP A 180 23.14 6.45 25.36
C ASP A 180 24.39 6.13 26.19
N ARG A 181 24.25 5.83 27.49
CA ARG A 181 25.37 5.37 28.34
C ARG A 181 25.85 3.96 28.00
N ASN A 182 24.92 3.09 27.58
CA ASN A 182 25.16 1.66 27.42
C ASN A 182 25.28 1.22 25.95
N LYS A 183 25.00 2.11 24.98
CA LYS A 183 25.02 1.77 23.57
C LYS A 183 26.44 1.36 23.15
N PRO A 184 26.57 0.29 22.36
CA PRO A 184 27.87 -0.05 21.79
C PRO A 184 28.40 1.12 20.96
N GLU A 185 29.72 1.33 20.91
CA GLU A 185 30.33 2.25 19.95
C GLU A 185 29.94 1.80 18.53
N THR A 186 28.95 2.46 17.95
CA THR A 186 28.56 2.28 16.56
C THR A 186 29.50 3.10 15.68
N ASP A 187 29.96 2.54 14.57
CA ASP A 187 30.68 3.28 13.54
C ASP A 187 29.88 4.54 13.15
N HIS A 188 30.37 5.72 13.52
CA HIS A 188 29.75 7.02 13.29
C HIS A 188 29.43 7.31 11.82
N ARG A 189 29.90 6.48 10.88
CA ARG A 189 29.50 6.50 9.47
C ARG A 189 28.02 6.18 9.23
N VAL A 190 27.28 5.64 10.20
CA VAL A 190 25.85 5.29 10.07
C VAL A 190 24.92 6.45 10.49
N THR A 191 25.45 7.54 11.05
CA THR A 191 24.63 8.64 11.61
C THR A 191 24.59 9.91 10.75
N ASP A 192 25.28 9.91 9.61
CA ASP A 192 25.35 11.07 8.72
C ASP A 192 24.32 10.94 7.57
N GLN A 193 23.73 12.07 7.14
CA GLN A 193 22.84 12.07 5.98
C GLN A 193 23.56 11.63 4.68
N ASP A 194 24.89 11.54 4.70
CA ASP A 194 25.72 10.93 3.67
C ASP A 194 25.52 9.40 3.50
N LYS A 195 24.89 8.72 4.48
CA LYS A 195 24.52 7.28 4.41
C LYS A 195 23.12 7.01 5.00
N PRO A 196 22.05 7.48 4.36
CA PRO A 196 20.68 7.31 4.87
C PRO A 196 20.29 5.83 4.95
N ILE A 197 19.36 5.46 5.86
CA ILE A 197 18.83 4.08 5.94
C ILE A 197 18.13 3.70 4.64
N ILE A 198 17.33 4.64 4.14
CA ILE A 198 16.67 4.55 2.85
C ILE A 198 17.18 5.72 2.03
N GLU A 199 17.82 5.43 0.90
CA GLU A 199 18.35 6.46 -0.01
C GLU A 199 17.22 7.31 -0.61
N TRP A 200 17.57 8.47 -1.17
CA TRP A 200 16.61 9.28 -1.90
C TRP A 200 15.98 8.46 -3.02
N HIS A 201 14.66 8.26 -2.92
CA HIS A 201 13.94 7.40 -3.84
C HIS A 201 12.51 7.87 -4.01
N ARG A 202 11.85 7.27 -4.99
CA ARG A 202 10.39 7.29 -5.14
C ARG A 202 9.90 5.88 -4.93
N ASP A 203 8.73 5.76 -4.33
CA ASP A 203 8.14 4.46 -4.09
C ASP A 203 7.75 3.75 -5.38
N SER A 204 7.63 2.43 -5.27
CA SER A 204 7.12 1.57 -6.31
C SER A 204 5.61 1.78 -6.56
N HIS A 205 4.88 2.27 -5.56
CA HIS A 205 3.41 2.37 -5.55
C HIS A 205 2.96 3.82 -5.34
N PRO A 206 1.79 4.22 -5.91
CA PRO A 206 1.29 5.59 -5.86
C PRO A 206 1.23 6.20 -4.48
N PHE A 207 0.63 5.47 -3.53
CA PHE A 207 0.43 5.90 -2.16
C PHE A 207 0.99 4.87 -1.17
N VAL A 208 1.48 5.37 -0.05
CA VAL A 208 1.88 4.56 1.09
C VAL A 208 1.29 5.14 2.38
N CYS A 209 0.90 4.27 3.30
CA CYS A 209 0.63 4.63 4.69
C CYS A 209 1.76 4.07 5.55
N VAL A 210 2.56 4.97 6.13
CA VAL A 210 3.65 4.62 7.06
C VAL A 210 3.13 4.74 8.47
N VAL A 211 3.19 3.66 9.26
CA VAL A 211 2.78 3.66 10.67
C VAL A 211 3.98 3.34 11.55
N MET A 212 4.15 4.12 12.62
CA MET A 212 5.22 3.91 13.60
C MET A 212 4.76 2.90 14.67
N LEU A 213 5.52 1.83 14.89
CA LEU A 213 5.25 0.84 15.95
C LEU A 213 6.20 0.95 17.16
N SER A 214 7.19 1.84 17.10
CA SER A 214 8.02 2.26 18.23
C SER A 214 7.57 3.64 18.71
N ASP A 215 7.88 4.03 19.95
CA ASP A 215 7.63 5.40 20.39
C ASP A 215 8.73 6.34 19.86
N ALA A 216 8.38 7.24 18.94
CA ALA A 216 9.34 8.15 18.30
C ALA A 216 9.33 9.57 18.85
N GLN A 217 8.57 9.87 19.92
CA GLN A 217 8.40 11.25 20.44
C GLN A 217 9.72 11.93 20.83
N TYR A 218 10.75 11.16 21.17
CA TYR A 218 12.05 11.64 21.62
C TYR A 218 13.21 11.09 20.77
N MET A 219 12.90 10.55 19.58
CA MET A 219 13.91 10.10 18.64
C MET A 219 14.67 11.29 18.05
N SER A 220 16.00 11.16 18.03
CA SER A 220 16.90 12.03 17.26
C SER A 220 17.25 11.32 15.95
N GLY A 221 16.99 11.99 14.83
CA GLY A 221 17.00 11.33 13.52
C GLY A 221 15.67 10.64 13.23
N GLY A 222 15.63 9.74 12.24
CA GLY A 222 14.40 9.03 11.90
C GLY A 222 13.40 9.82 11.06
N GLU A 223 13.65 11.11 10.79
CA GLU A 223 12.71 11.97 10.06
C GLU A 223 12.63 11.59 8.58
N THR A 224 11.41 11.70 8.04
CA THR A 224 11.18 11.62 6.61
C THR A 224 11.38 12.99 6.00
N GLU A 225 12.28 13.07 5.02
CA GLU A 225 12.58 14.30 4.30
C GLU A 225 12.06 14.19 2.87
N LEU A 226 11.25 15.18 2.47
CA LEU A 226 10.60 15.26 1.16
C LEU A 226 11.33 16.26 0.28
N GLN A 227 11.63 15.90 -0.96
CA GLN A 227 12.19 16.80 -1.95
C GLN A 227 11.08 17.65 -2.57
N ARG A 228 11.25 18.98 -2.53
CA ARG A 228 10.33 19.95 -3.15
C ARG A 228 10.73 20.18 -4.61
N GLY A 229 9.79 20.63 -5.43
CA GLY A 229 10.03 20.96 -6.84
C GLY A 229 10.92 22.20 -7.05
N ASP A 230 11.12 23.02 -6.02
CA ASP A 230 12.01 24.19 -6.04
C ASP A 230 13.48 23.86 -5.66
N GLY A 231 13.81 22.57 -5.55
CA GLY A 231 15.15 22.10 -5.18
C GLY A 231 15.47 22.15 -3.69
N LYS A 232 14.54 22.64 -2.85
CA LYS A 232 14.66 22.58 -1.38
C LYS A 232 14.11 21.26 -0.84
N THR A 233 14.29 21.04 0.45
CA THR A 233 13.69 19.90 1.16
C THR A 233 12.72 20.38 2.24
N LEU A 234 11.70 19.56 2.50
CA LEU A 234 10.80 19.70 3.62
C LEU A 234 10.98 18.50 4.54
N LYS A 235 11.46 18.73 5.77
CA LYS A 235 11.47 17.69 6.79
C LYS A 235 10.07 17.56 7.36
N VAL A 236 9.39 16.46 7.06
CA VAL A 236 8.17 16.06 7.77
C VAL A 236 8.66 15.52 9.11
N ARG A 237 8.61 16.40 10.11
CA ARG A 237 9.14 16.13 11.44
C ARG A 237 8.40 14.92 12.04
N ALA A 238 9.10 13.78 12.06
CA ALA A 238 8.75 12.58 12.81
C ALA A 238 8.71 12.73 14.36
N PRO A 239 9.29 13.75 15.03
CA PRO A 239 9.23 13.92 16.49
C PRO A 239 7.83 14.00 17.15
N GLN A 240 6.74 13.88 16.38
CA GLN A 240 5.36 13.81 16.88
C GLN A 240 4.69 12.46 16.60
N MET A 241 5.40 11.49 15.99
CA MET A 241 4.89 10.14 15.79
C MET A 241 4.95 9.36 17.10
N ARG A 242 3.90 9.50 17.91
CA ARG A 242 3.61 8.51 18.95
C ARG A 242 3.48 7.14 18.29
N GLN A 243 3.75 6.11 19.07
CA GLN A 243 3.43 4.74 18.68
C GLN A 243 1.96 4.67 18.18
N GLY A 244 1.75 4.06 17.02
CA GLY A 244 0.45 3.95 16.37
C GLY A 244 0.05 5.13 15.49
N SER A 245 0.87 6.19 15.41
CA SER A 245 0.66 7.28 14.46
C SER A 245 1.01 6.86 13.03
N ALA A 246 0.27 7.41 12.08
CA ALA A 246 0.38 7.17 10.66
C ALA A 246 0.69 8.44 9.88
N VAL A 247 1.34 8.30 8.73
CA VAL A 247 1.51 9.32 7.70
C VAL A 247 1.13 8.72 6.36
N ILE A 248 0.32 9.44 5.58
CA ILE A 248 0.05 9.09 4.19
C ILE A 248 0.98 9.93 3.31
N LEU A 249 1.55 9.30 2.29
CA LEU A 249 2.45 9.93 1.33
C LEU A 249 2.15 9.42 -0.07
N GLN A 250 2.12 10.34 -1.04
CA GLN A 250 2.04 10.01 -2.45
C GLN A 250 3.46 9.67 -2.99
N GLY A 251 4.02 8.57 -2.50
CA GLY A 251 5.44 8.24 -2.55
C GLY A 251 6.02 7.99 -3.95
N ARG A 252 5.20 7.61 -4.93
CA ARG A 252 5.62 7.46 -6.32
C ARG A 252 5.98 8.79 -7.00
N TYR A 253 5.38 9.87 -6.52
CA TYR A 253 5.46 11.20 -7.12
C TYR A 253 6.41 12.13 -6.36
N ILE A 254 6.66 11.85 -5.08
CA ILE A 254 7.50 12.66 -4.21
C ILE A 254 8.78 11.90 -3.89
N THR A 255 9.92 12.43 -4.31
CA THR A 255 11.23 11.89 -3.92
C THR A 255 11.44 12.14 -2.42
N HIS A 256 11.80 11.12 -1.67
CA HIS A 256 11.95 11.22 -0.23
C HIS A 256 13.05 10.28 0.32
N THR A 257 13.43 10.52 1.57
CA THR A 257 14.46 9.76 2.30
C THR A 257 14.09 9.67 3.79
N ALA A 258 14.69 8.72 4.50
CA ALA A 258 14.55 8.58 5.95
C ALA A 258 15.92 8.54 6.64
N ALA A 259 16.10 9.41 7.63
CA ALA A 259 17.31 9.44 8.44
C ALA A 259 17.36 8.25 9.43
N PRO A 260 18.54 7.77 9.81
CA PRO A 260 18.69 6.79 10.89
C PRO A 260 18.33 7.37 12.26
N VAL A 261 17.79 6.53 13.15
CA VAL A 261 17.63 6.88 14.57
C VAL A 261 18.90 6.53 15.33
N THR A 262 19.33 7.41 16.23
CA THR A 262 20.66 7.31 16.87
C THR A 262 20.63 7.15 18.40
N ASN A 263 19.48 7.36 19.02
CA ASN A 263 19.31 7.47 20.48
C ASN A 263 18.24 6.54 21.06
N MET A 264 17.79 5.53 20.30
CA MET A 264 16.78 4.56 20.73
C MET A 264 17.23 3.12 20.45
N PRO A 265 16.79 2.14 21.25
CA PRO A 265 17.12 0.73 21.08
C PRO A 265 16.53 0.12 19.80
N GLU A 266 15.38 0.65 19.34
CA GLU A 266 14.70 0.19 18.15
C GLU A 266 14.00 1.34 17.39
N ARG A 267 13.80 1.14 16.09
CA ARG A 267 12.84 1.88 15.28
C ARG A 267 12.12 0.90 14.35
N VAL A 268 10.83 0.70 14.60
CA VAL A 268 9.97 -0.20 13.83
C VAL A 268 8.90 0.61 13.12
N THR A 269 8.87 0.56 11.80
CA THR A 269 7.82 1.17 10.98
C THR A 269 7.22 0.16 10.04
N ILE A 270 5.90 0.12 9.93
CA ILE A 270 5.20 -0.63 8.90
C ILE A 270 4.75 0.30 7.78
N VAL A 271 4.78 -0.21 6.56
CA VAL A 271 4.39 0.52 5.35
C VAL A 271 3.41 -0.34 4.58
N THR A 272 2.21 0.16 4.37
CA THR A 272 1.23 -0.47 3.48
C THR A 272 1.13 0.37 2.22
N SER A 273 1.35 -0.28 1.07
CA SER A 273 1.22 0.36 -0.24
C SER A 273 -0.21 0.30 -0.75
N PHE A 274 -0.64 1.35 -1.46
CA PHE A 274 -1.99 1.49 -1.98
C PHE A 274 -2.00 1.88 -3.45
N ARG A 275 -3.11 1.53 -4.11
CA ARG A 275 -3.44 1.89 -5.48
C ARG A 275 -4.89 2.39 -5.58
N PRO A 276 -5.23 3.17 -6.61
CA PRO A 276 -6.61 3.55 -6.86
C PRO A 276 -7.50 2.31 -7.04
N ARG A 277 -8.71 2.37 -6.47
CA ARG A 277 -9.74 1.33 -6.70
C ARG A 277 -10.29 1.40 -8.12
N ASP A 278 -10.51 2.61 -8.64
CA ASP A 278 -11.06 2.77 -9.98
C ASP A 278 -10.05 2.33 -11.04
N PRO A 279 -10.35 1.27 -11.82
CA PRO A 279 -9.43 0.77 -12.83
C PRO A 279 -9.19 1.76 -13.97
N THR A 280 -9.99 2.83 -14.10
CA THR A 280 -9.83 3.84 -15.17
C THR A 280 -8.83 4.93 -14.85
N LEU A 281 -8.44 5.06 -13.57
CA LEU A 281 -7.37 5.97 -13.16
C LEU A 281 -6.00 5.45 -13.60
N VAL A 282 -5.01 6.34 -13.61
CA VAL A 282 -3.64 5.97 -13.98
C VAL A 282 -3.10 4.90 -13.01
N ASP A 283 -2.42 3.91 -13.58
CA ASP A 283 -1.70 2.90 -12.84
C ASP A 283 -0.23 2.91 -13.26
N ASP A 284 0.56 3.63 -12.48
CA ASP A 284 2.00 3.79 -12.65
C ASP A 284 2.82 3.01 -11.59
N MET A 285 2.20 1.97 -11.01
CA MET A 285 2.88 1.02 -10.14
C MET A 285 4.05 0.35 -10.86
N THR A 286 5.11 0.03 -10.10
CA THR A 286 6.28 -0.69 -10.60
C THR A 286 6.78 -1.69 -9.56
N ASN A 287 7.50 -2.73 -9.99
CA ASN A 287 8.15 -3.68 -9.09
C ASN A 287 9.65 -3.34 -8.87
N ARG A 288 10.11 -2.17 -9.33
CA ARG A 288 11.54 -1.81 -9.36
C ARG A 288 12.23 -1.94 -8.01
N ASN A 289 11.64 -1.36 -6.96
CA ASN A 289 12.27 -1.25 -5.65
C ASN A 289 11.87 -2.39 -4.69
N VAL A 290 10.91 -3.23 -5.08
CA VAL A 290 10.39 -4.33 -4.24
C VAL A 290 11.00 -5.68 -4.58
N ARG A 291 11.39 -5.93 -5.84
CA ARG A 291 11.88 -7.25 -6.31
C ARG A 291 13.08 -7.80 -5.53
N ASN A 292 14.01 -6.94 -5.15
CA ASN A 292 15.26 -7.35 -4.49
C ASN A 292 15.06 -7.86 -3.05
N LYS A 293 13.87 -7.65 -2.46
CA LYS A 293 13.51 -8.03 -1.08
C LYS A 293 12.15 -8.71 -1.06
N SER A 294 11.91 -9.60 -2.01
CA SER A 294 10.65 -10.30 -2.20
C SER A 294 10.86 -11.74 -2.67
N GLN A 295 9.93 -12.61 -2.29
CA GLN A 295 9.69 -13.91 -2.89
C GLN A 295 9.03 -13.69 -4.26
N LEU A 296 9.84 -13.74 -5.32
CA LEU A 296 9.42 -13.30 -6.66
C LEU A 296 8.25 -14.11 -7.22
N SER A 297 8.17 -15.41 -6.94
CA SER A 297 7.05 -16.24 -7.39
C SER A 297 5.70 -15.72 -6.87
N GLU A 298 5.63 -15.39 -5.57
CA GLU A 298 4.43 -14.86 -4.93
C GLU A 298 4.14 -13.43 -5.41
N LEU A 299 5.16 -12.57 -5.46
CA LEU A 299 5.01 -11.20 -5.94
C LEU A 299 4.48 -11.17 -7.38
N TYR A 300 5.01 -12.00 -8.27
CA TYR A 300 4.61 -12.04 -9.68
C TYR A 300 3.23 -12.68 -9.88
N TYR A 301 2.86 -13.67 -9.07
CA TYR A 301 1.50 -14.19 -9.04
C TYR A 301 0.50 -13.07 -8.70
N GLN A 302 0.72 -12.36 -7.59
CA GLN A 302 -0.19 -11.27 -7.19
C GLN A 302 -0.18 -10.13 -8.21
N TRP A 303 1.00 -9.69 -8.68
CA TRP A 303 1.15 -8.65 -9.69
C TRP A 303 0.40 -8.96 -10.98
N SER A 304 0.64 -10.13 -11.58
CA SER A 304 0.02 -10.51 -12.85
C SER A 304 -1.49 -10.69 -12.71
N THR A 305 -1.96 -11.30 -11.62
CA THR A 305 -3.38 -11.49 -11.34
C THR A 305 -4.10 -10.15 -11.22
N TYR A 306 -3.59 -9.26 -10.38
CA TYR A 306 -4.09 -7.89 -10.23
C TYR A 306 -4.14 -7.16 -11.58
N ARG A 307 -3.06 -7.22 -12.37
CA ARG A 307 -2.99 -6.47 -13.61
C ARG A 307 -4.03 -6.97 -14.61
N LEU A 308 -4.25 -8.28 -14.69
CA LEU A 308 -5.27 -8.91 -15.52
C LEU A 308 -6.70 -8.58 -15.06
N GLU A 309 -6.94 -8.50 -13.75
CA GLU A 309 -8.24 -8.08 -13.19
C GLU A 309 -8.58 -6.64 -13.60
N VAL A 310 -7.64 -5.70 -13.49
CA VAL A 310 -7.83 -4.33 -13.96
C VAL A 310 -8.12 -4.29 -15.45
N LEU A 311 -7.38 -5.05 -16.27
CA LEU A 311 -7.65 -5.14 -17.71
C LEU A 311 -9.06 -5.66 -17.98
N ALA A 312 -9.50 -6.71 -17.26
CA ALA A 312 -10.86 -7.24 -17.37
C ALA A 312 -11.90 -6.17 -17.02
N GLN A 313 -11.72 -5.44 -15.92
CA GLN A 313 -12.62 -4.36 -15.52
C GLN A 313 -12.66 -3.23 -16.56
N ARG A 314 -11.52 -2.83 -17.12
CA ARG A 314 -11.45 -1.83 -18.20
C ARG A 314 -12.20 -2.29 -19.45
N ALA A 315 -12.02 -3.56 -19.86
CA ALA A 315 -12.71 -4.13 -21.00
C ALA A 315 -14.23 -4.21 -20.79
N LEU A 316 -14.68 -4.56 -19.58
CA LEU A 316 -16.10 -4.56 -19.22
C LEU A 316 -16.68 -3.15 -19.28
N LYS A 317 -16.01 -2.15 -18.68
CA LYS A 317 -16.42 -0.74 -18.75
C LYS A 317 -16.53 -0.25 -20.20
N ALA A 318 -15.52 -0.51 -21.04
CA ALA A 318 -15.53 -0.14 -22.45
C ALA A 318 -16.67 -0.81 -23.22
N ARG A 319 -16.88 -2.12 -23.01
CA ARG A 319 -17.98 -2.87 -23.62
C ARG A 319 -19.34 -2.30 -23.22
N ASP A 320 -19.52 -1.99 -21.95
CA ASP A 320 -20.81 -1.53 -21.43
C ASP A 320 -21.12 -0.10 -21.90
N ALA A 321 -20.11 0.77 -21.99
CA ALA A 321 -20.22 2.08 -22.63
C ALA A 321 -20.64 1.97 -24.12
N LEU A 322 -20.04 1.03 -24.88
CA LEU A 322 -20.44 0.78 -26.27
C LEU A 322 -21.89 0.27 -26.38
N ARG A 323 -22.32 -0.59 -25.46
CA ARG A 323 -23.70 -1.10 -25.43
C ARG A 323 -24.71 0.00 -25.12
N GLU A 324 -24.38 0.88 -24.18
CA GLU A 324 -25.22 2.03 -23.84
C GLU A 324 -25.33 2.99 -25.03
N ARG A 325 -24.20 3.37 -25.63
CA ARG A 325 -24.16 4.23 -26.82
C ARG A 325 -24.94 3.61 -27.99
N TYR A 326 -24.80 2.31 -28.22
CA TYR A 326 -25.58 1.58 -29.21
C TYR A 326 -27.09 1.67 -28.95
N ALA A 327 -27.52 1.43 -27.70
CA ALA A 327 -28.93 1.47 -27.33
C ALA A 327 -29.53 2.86 -27.55
N GLN A 328 -28.79 3.92 -27.18
CA GLN A 328 -29.18 5.31 -27.41
C GLN A 328 -29.28 5.63 -28.91
N ASN A 329 -28.29 5.22 -29.70
CA ASN A 329 -28.30 5.44 -31.15
C ASN A 329 -29.45 4.70 -31.86
N VAL A 330 -29.75 3.46 -31.47
CA VAL A 330 -30.91 2.72 -32.02
C VAL A 330 -32.22 3.41 -31.65
N ALA A 331 -32.40 3.82 -30.39
CA ALA A 331 -33.60 4.53 -29.96
C ALA A 331 -33.80 5.87 -30.71
N ALA A 332 -32.71 6.56 -31.05
CA ALA A 332 -32.76 7.81 -31.78
C ALA A 332 -33.00 7.65 -33.29
N THR A 333 -32.68 6.48 -33.88
CA THR A 333 -32.60 6.31 -35.35
C THR A 333 -33.59 5.29 -35.91
N ASP A 334 -34.12 4.39 -35.08
CA ASP A 334 -35.17 3.45 -35.44
C ASP A 334 -36.49 3.85 -34.76
N GLY A 335 -37.50 4.22 -35.56
CA GLY A 335 -38.83 4.57 -35.06
C GLY A 335 -39.57 3.40 -34.36
N LEU A 336 -39.08 2.16 -34.52
CA LEU A 336 -39.57 0.99 -33.79
C LEU A 336 -38.68 0.59 -32.60
N GLY A 337 -37.50 1.22 -32.44
CA GLY A 337 -36.55 0.97 -31.36
C GLY A 337 -36.02 -0.47 -31.28
N LYS A 338 -36.04 -1.23 -32.39
CA LYS A 338 -35.62 -2.64 -32.38
C LYS A 338 -34.12 -2.77 -32.57
N ARG A 339 -33.50 -3.62 -31.74
CA ARG A 339 -32.07 -3.96 -31.89
C ARG A 339 -31.81 -4.66 -33.22
N GLY A 340 -30.62 -4.44 -33.78
CA GLY A 340 -30.13 -5.13 -34.98
C GLY A 340 -29.82 -4.21 -36.16
N LEU A 341 -30.18 -2.92 -36.11
CA LEU A 341 -29.86 -1.96 -37.15
C LEU A 341 -29.59 -0.57 -36.55
N CYS A 342 -28.31 -0.21 -36.41
CA CYS A 342 -27.89 1.14 -36.01
C CYS A 342 -27.35 1.87 -37.23
N ARG A 343 -27.93 3.03 -37.56
CA ARG A 343 -27.58 3.82 -38.77
C ARG A 343 -26.61 4.97 -38.51
N VAL A 344 -26.22 5.15 -37.25
CA VAL A 344 -25.29 6.19 -36.81
C VAL A 344 -24.07 5.52 -36.20
N GLU A 345 -22.92 6.18 -36.35
CA GLU A 345 -21.65 5.73 -35.80
C GLU A 345 -21.78 5.49 -34.30
N THR A 346 -21.40 4.28 -33.89
CA THR A 346 -21.41 3.86 -32.47
C THR A 346 -19.99 3.61 -31.98
N VAL A 347 -19.11 3.12 -32.84
CA VAL A 347 -17.70 2.91 -32.54
C VAL A 347 -16.91 3.97 -33.28
N ASP A 348 -16.33 4.90 -32.55
CA ASP A 348 -15.31 5.82 -33.07
C ASP A 348 -13.99 5.03 -33.18
N LEU A 349 -13.44 4.95 -34.39
CA LEU A 349 -12.23 4.18 -34.66
C LEU A 349 -11.00 4.76 -33.94
N ASP A 350 -10.88 6.08 -33.86
CA ASP A 350 -9.76 6.74 -33.19
C ASP A 350 -9.85 6.56 -31.67
N GLU A 351 -11.06 6.59 -31.10
CA GLU A 351 -11.32 6.25 -29.69
C GLU A 351 -10.93 4.81 -29.40
N MET A 352 -11.34 3.87 -30.26
CA MET A 352 -11.03 2.45 -30.10
C MET A 352 -9.51 2.19 -30.23
N GLU A 353 -8.84 2.83 -31.20
CA GLU A 353 -7.39 2.72 -31.36
C GLU A 353 -6.64 3.20 -30.13
N ARG A 354 -7.01 4.38 -29.59
CA ARG A 354 -6.42 4.90 -28.34
C ARG A 354 -6.64 3.95 -27.17
N TRP A 355 -7.84 3.39 -27.03
CA TRP A 355 -8.15 2.45 -25.97
C TRP A 355 -7.30 1.18 -26.06
N VAL A 356 -7.19 0.59 -27.27
CA VAL A 356 -6.37 -0.61 -27.54
C VAL A 356 -4.91 -0.33 -27.22
N LYS A 357 -4.36 0.78 -27.72
CA LYS A 357 -2.96 1.15 -27.48
C LYS A 357 -2.65 1.27 -25.99
N CYS A 358 -3.53 1.92 -25.22
CA CYS A 358 -3.40 2.01 -23.76
C CYS A 358 -3.38 0.63 -23.08
N GLN A 359 -4.22 -0.32 -23.53
CA GLN A 359 -4.23 -1.67 -22.96
C GLN A 359 -2.98 -2.48 -23.33
N VAL A 360 -2.47 -2.30 -24.54
CA VAL A 360 -1.21 -2.93 -25.00
C VAL A 360 -0.04 -2.42 -24.16
N GLU A 361 0.13 -1.11 -24.03
CA GLU A 361 1.20 -0.51 -23.21
C GLU A 361 1.13 -0.99 -21.76
N TYR A 362 -0.08 -1.11 -21.20
CA TYR A 362 -0.32 -1.63 -19.86
C TYR A 362 0.11 -3.10 -19.69
N LEU A 363 -0.15 -3.95 -20.70
CA LEU A 363 0.30 -5.35 -20.71
C LEU A 363 1.81 -5.48 -20.91
N GLU A 364 2.39 -4.68 -21.79
CA GLU A 364 3.84 -4.62 -22.00
C GLU A 364 4.56 -4.21 -20.71
N GLN A 365 4.05 -3.20 -20.00
CA GLN A 365 4.56 -2.80 -18.69
C GLN A 365 4.41 -3.93 -17.66
N THR A 366 3.28 -4.66 -17.68
CA THR A 366 3.05 -5.80 -16.78
C THR A 366 4.16 -6.84 -16.93
N LEU A 367 4.54 -7.17 -18.16
CA LEU A 367 5.66 -8.07 -18.45
C LEU A 367 7.01 -7.45 -18.11
N TYR A 368 7.22 -6.17 -18.44
CA TYR A 368 8.46 -5.44 -18.20
C TYR A 368 8.87 -5.40 -16.72
N GLU A 369 7.90 -5.41 -15.80
CA GLU A 369 8.17 -5.41 -14.36
C GLU A 369 8.59 -6.79 -13.81
N MET A 370 8.46 -7.86 -14.59
CA MET A 370 8.85 -9.22 -14.18
C MET A 370 10.23 -9.61 -14.74
N ARG A 371 10.95 -10.50 -14.05
CA ARG A 371 12.21 -11.09 -14.51
C ARG A 371 12.09 -12.61 -14.52
N PRO A 372 12.81 -13.31 -15.40
CA PRO A 372 12.89 -14.76 -15.32
C PRO A 372 13.33 -15.18 -13.91
N LEU A 373 12.65 -16.18 -13.35
CA LEU A 373 13.05 -16.76 -12.07
C LEU A 373 14.25 -17.66 -12.31
N GLU A 374 15.43 -17.24 -11.87
CA GLU A 374 16.61 -18.10 -11.89
C GLU A 374 16.40 -19.23 -10.87
N ASN A 375 16.24 -20.45 -11.35
CA ASN A 375 16.14 -21.69 -10.57
C ASN A 375 14.90 -21.88 -9.66
N GLY A 376 13.70 -21.50 -10.12
CA GLY A 376 12.42 -22.08 -9.63
C GLY A 376 12.23 -22.13 -8.11
N ARG A 377 12.86 -21.23 -7.36
CA ARG A 377 12.74 -21.08 -5.91
C ARG A 377 12.30 -19.68 -5.56
#